data_AF-A0A917L9M5-F1
#
_entry.id   AF-A0A917L9M5-F1
#
_cell.length_a   1.000
_cell.length_b   1.000
_cell.length_c   1.000
_cell.angle_alpha   90.00
_cell.angle_beta   90.00
_cell.angle_gamma   90.00
#
_symmetry.space_group_name_H-M   'P 1'
#
loop_
_entity.id
_entity.type
_entity.pdbx_description
1 polymer ?
#
loop_
_entity_poly.entity_id
_entity_poly.type
_entity_poly.pdbx_seq_one_letter_code
_entity_poly.pdbx_strand_id
1 'polypeptide(L)'
;MGSWLTTSKGSAVALVVTGAKAGLFATGGTVCSGTAGQESGMQMVRLTCSDGSKDRAEGMVDSVDKTSMKITWESGLGTETYTKSQGGQLPSGLPTAGLGS
;
A
#
# COMPACT_ATOMS: atom_id res chain seq x y z
N MET A 1 0.96 8.12 -10.55
CA MET A 1 0.37 6.78 -10.76
C MET A 1 1.44 5.72 -10.61
N GLY A 2 1.07 4.54 -10.13
CA GLY A 2 1.98 3.42 -9.95
C GLY A 2 1.37 2.35 -9.06
N SER A 3 1.88 1.13 -9.22
CA SER A 3 1.60 0.01 -8.33
C SER A 3 2.83 -0.23 -7.48
N TRP A 4 2.61 -0.49 -6.19
CA TRP A 4 3.61 -0.46 -5.14
C TRP A 4 3.40 -1.65 -4.22
N LEU A 5 4.48 -2.25 -3.74
CA LEU A 5 4.47 -3.56 -3.13
C LEU A 5 5.33 -3.59 -1.87
N THR A 6 4.85 -4.23 -0.80
CA THR A 6 5.62 -4.47 0.41
C THR A 6 5.20 -5.77 1.09
N THR A 7 5.97 -6.21 2.08
CA THR A 7 5.57 -7.28 3.00
C THR A 7 5.51 -6.69 4.40
N SER A 8 4.37 -6.81 5.06
CA SER A 8 4.13 -6.22 6.38
C SER A 8 3.32 -7.18 7.23
N LYS A 9 3.75 -7.39 8.48
CA LYS A 9 3.16 -8.37 9.41
C LYS A 9 2.98 -9.77 8.78
N GLY A 10 3.92 -10.20 7.94
CA GLY A 10 3.86 -11.50 7.24
C GLY A 10 2.89 -11.57 6.06
N SER A 11 2.22 -10.47 5.72
CA SER A 11 1.31 -10.37 4.56
C SER A 11 1.95 -9.56 3.44
N ALA A 12 1.76 -9.99 2.20
CA ALA A 12 2.08 -9.15 1.05
C ALA A 12 0.99 -8.09 0.85
N VAL A 13 1.41 -6.86 0.58
CA VAL A 13 0.53 -5.71 0.44
C VAL A 13 0.82 -5.02 -0.90
N ALA A 14 -0.23 -4.80 -1.68
CA ALA A 14 -0.19 -4.06 -2.92
C ALA A 14 -0.98 -2.75 -2.79
N LEU A 15 -0.35 -1.62 -3.09
CA LEU A 15 -0.98 -0.30 -3.17
C LEU A 15 -0.93 0.20 -4.61
N VAL A 16 -2.09 0.49 -5.19
CA VAL A 16 -2.24 1.00 -6.56
C VAL A 16 -2.76 2.42 -6.50
N VAL A 17 -2.04 3.35 -7.13
CA VAL A 17 -2.42 4.76 -7.21
C VAL A 17 -2.64 5.14 -8.67
N THR A 18 -3.83 5.64 -9.01
CA THR A 18 -4.21 6.09 -10.35
C THR A 18 -4.86 7.46 -10.28
N GLY A 19 -4.16 8.50 -10.77
CA GLY A 19 -4.56 9.88 -10.52
C GLY A 19 -4.64 10.15 -9.01
N ALA A 20 -5.79 10.66 -8.56
CA ALA A 20 -6.08 10.89 -7.14
C ALA A 20 -6.67 9.67 -6.41
N LYS A 21 -6.94 8.55 -7.10
CA LYS A 21 -7.53 7.34 -6.51
C LYS A 21 -6.46 6.39 -6.02
N ALA A 22 -6.73 5.72 -4.90
CA ALA A 22 -5.87 4.70 -4.32
C ALA A 22 -6.66 3.45 -3.94
N GLY A 23 -6.06 2.28 -4.14
CA GLY A 23 -6.58 0.99 -3.69
C GLY A 23 -5.46 0.16 -3.07
N LEU A 24 -5.75 -0.51 -1.97
CA LEU A 24 -4.80 -1.35 -1.24
C LEU A 24 -5.36 -2.76 -1.04
N PHE A 25 -4.52 -3.75 -1.22
CA PHE A 25 -4.86 -5.17 -1.07
C PHE A 25 -3.80 -5.84 -0.22
N ALA A 26 -4.21 -6.61 0.78
CA ALA A 26 -3.30 -7.47 1.54
C ALA A 26 -3.69 -8.93 1.40
N THR A 27 -2.69 -9.81 1.28
CA THR A 27 -2.90 -11.26 1.37
C THR A 27 -3.48 -11.58 2.75
N GLY A 28 -4.72 -12.05 2.81
CA GLY A 28 -5.51 -12.13 4.04
C GLY A 28 -6.94 -11.58 3.90
N GLY A 29 -7.25 -10.94 2.77
CA GLY A 29 -8.62 -10.52 2.41
C GLY A 29 -8.92 -9.05 2.67
N THR A 30 -7.99 -8.29 3.27
CA THR A 30 -8.12 -6.84 3.42
C THR A 30 -8.09 -6.16 2.06
N VAL A 31 -9.16 -5.40 1.76
CA VAL A 31 -9.25 -4.52 0.61
C VAL A 31 -9.59 -3.12 1.10
N CYS A 32 -8.77 -2.13 0.76
CA CYS A 32 -9.03 -0.74 1.10
C CYS A 32 -9.11 0.12 -0.17
N SER A 33 -9.96 1.14 -0.15
CA SER A 33 -10.14 2.07 -1.27
C SER A 33 -10.27 3.50 -0.78
N GLY A 34 -9.85 4.45 -1.62
CA GLY A 34 -9.93 5.86 -1.29
C GLY A 34 -9.05 6.71 -2.22
N THR A 35 -8.28 7.62 -1.63
CA THR A 35 -7.55 8.65 -2.36
C THR A 35 -6.10 8.75 -1.93
N ALA A 36 -5.26 9.22 -2.87
CA ALA A 36 -3.90 9.67 -2.60
C ALA A 36 -3.69 11.02 -3.28
N GLY A 37 -3.19 12.01 -2.54
CA GLY A 37 -3.11 13.37 -3.03
C GLY A 37 -2.38 14.31 -2.08
N GLN A 38 -2.20 15.55 -2.51
CA GLN A 38 -1.62 16.59 -1.65
C GLN A 38 -2.72 17.24 -0.79
N GLU A 39 -2.45 17.37 0.51
CA GLU A 39 -3.29 18.02 1.49
C GLU A 39 -2.39 18.96 2.32
N SER A 40 -2.70 20.26 2.33
CA SER A 40 -1.95 21.25 3.13
C SER A 40 -0.42 21.22 2.91
N GLY A 41 0.02 20.92 1.68
CA GLY A 41 1.44 20.80 1.32
C GLY A 41 2.09 19.43 1.59
N MET A 42 1.37 18.51 2.21
CA MET A 42 1.82 17.14 2.52
C MET A 42 1.17 16.14 1.58
N GLN A 43 1.86 15.07 1.21
CA GLN A 43 1.29 14.02 0.38
C GLN A 43 0.65 12.96 1.30
N MET A 44 -0.66 12.75 1.17
CA MET A 44 -1.45 11.87 2.03
C MET A 44 -2.10 10.73 1.25
N VAL A 45 -2.35 9.63 1.96
CA VAL A 45 -3.15 8.49 1.54
C VAL A 45 -4.29 8.31 2.54
N ARG A 46 -5.53 8.38 2.06
CA ARG A 46 -6.75 8.19 2.86
C ARG A 46 -7.54 7.02 2.29
N LEU A 47 -7.73 5.97 3.07
CA LEU A 47 -8.38 4.74 2.66
C LEU A 47 -9.46 4.31 3.66
N THR A 48 -10.44 3.58 3.15
CA THR A 48 -11.41 2.83 3.95
C THR A 48 -11.26 1.35 3.60
N CYS A 49 -11.06 0.51 4.62
CA CYS A 49 -10.90 -0.93 4.47
C CYS A 49 -12.22 -1.67 4.69
N SER A 50 -12.50 -2.65 3.83
CA SER A 50 -13.74 -3.44 3.84
C SER A 50 -13.88 -4.34 5.08
N ASP A 51 -12.77 -4.69 5.71
CA ASP A 51 -12.70 -5.47 6.95
C ASP A 51 -12.84 -4.59 8.21
N GLY A 52 -13.04 -3.28 8.05
CA GLY A 52 -13.14 -2.32 9.16
C GLY A 52 -11.79 -1.94 9.79
N SER A 53 -10.67 -2.50 9.32
CA SER A 53 -9.34 -2.19 9.84
C SER A 53 -9.00 -0.71 9.68
N LYS A 54 -8.27 -0.18 10.67
CA LYS A 54 -7.75 1.19 10.66
C LYS A 54 -6.23 1.26 10.47
N ASP A 55 -5.57 0.11 10.38
CA ASP A 55 -4.11 0.01 10.24
C ASP A 55 -3.58 0.85 9.07
N ARG A 56 -4.32 0.88 7.95
CA ARG A 56 -3.94 1.61 6.72
C ARG A 56 -4.98 2.63 6.28
N ALA A 57 -5.67 3.26 7.24
CA ALA A 57 -6.74 4.22 6.94
C ALA A 57 -6.19 5.62 6.58
N GLU A 58 -5.17 6.08 7.27
CA GLU A 58 -4.56 7.40 7.04
C GLU A 58 -3.05 7.27 7.12
N GLY A 59 -2.35 7.70 6.06
CA GLY A 59 -0.90 7.60 5.96
C GLY A 59 -0.29 8.80 5.26
N MET A 60 0.81 9.27 5.82
CA MET A 60 1.64 10.32 5.25
C MET A 60 2.72 9.70 4.37
N VAL A 61 2.86 10.17 3.14
CA VAL A 61 3.95 9.77 2.24
C VAL A 61 5.20 10.58 2.63
N ASP A 62 6.11 9.94 3.37
CA ASP A 62 7.36 10.53 3.81
C ASP A 62 8.28 10.84 2.62
N SER A 63 8.35 9.91 1.66
CA SER A 63 9.15 10.05 0.46
C SER A 63 8.65 9.15 -0.66
N VAL A 64 8.88 9.57 -1.90
CA VAL A 64 8.62 8.76 -3.08
C VAL A 64 9.66 9.06 -4.15
N ASP A 65 10.24 8.01 -4.71
CA ASP A 65 11.17 8.08 -5.83
C ASP A 65 10.75 7.13 -6.97
N LYS A 66 11.63 6.87 -7.93
CA LYS A 66 11.34 6.03 -9.09
C LYS A 66 11.07 4.57 -8.73
N THR A 67 11.55 4.12 -7.59
CA THR A 67 11.63 2.71 -7.17
C THR A 67 11.07 2.45 -5.78
N SER A 68 11.06 3.44 -4.90
CA SER A 68 10.69 3.30 -3.49
C SER A 68 9.67 4.36 -3.09
N MET A 69 8.80 4.01 -2.16
CA MET A 69 7.87 4.91 -1.51
C MET A 69 7.77 4.54 -0.04
N LYS A 70 7.89 5.53 0.84
CA LYS A 70 7.77 5.34 2.29
C LYS A 70 6.50 6.02 2.78
N ILE A 71 5.68 5.27 3.52
CA ILE A 71 4.44 5.76 4.11
C ILE A 71 4.49 5.50 5.60
N THR A 72 4.28 6.55 6.40
CA THR A 72 4.01 6.41 7.83
C THR A 72 2.51 6.45 8.04
N TRP A 73 1.96 5.35 8.56
CA TRP A 73 0.55 5.26 8.90
C TRP A 73 0.31 5.86 10.28
N GLU A 74 -0.77 6.65 10.42
CA GLU A 74 -1.16 7.29 11.69
C GLU A 74 -1.59 6.27 12.76
N SER A 75 -1.93 5.05 12.33
CA SER A 75 -2.23 3.95 13.24
C SER A 75 -0.97 3.44 13.96
N GLY A 76 -1.15 2.47 14.86
CA GLY A 76 -0.02 1.75 15.48
C GLY A 76 0.77 0.85 14.52
N LEU A 77 0.46 0.81 13.22
CA LEU A 77 1.19 0.04 12.21
C LEU A 77 2.61 0.61 11.98
N GLY A 78 2.79 1.92 12.11
CA GLY A 78 4.05 2.60 11.87
C GLY A 78 4.37 2.76 10.38
N THR A 79 5.66 2.74 10.06
CA THR A 79 6.13 3.00 8.70
C THR A 79 6.24 1.74 7.85
N GLU A 80 5.72 1.81 6.63
CA GLU A 80 5.93 0.82 5.58
C GLU A 80 6.75 1.39 4.42
N THR A 81 7.70 0.60 3.93
CA THR A 81 8.46 0.90 2.72
C THR A 81 7.95 0.02 1.59
N TYR A 82 7.52 0.66 0.50
CA TYR A 82 6.99 0.04 -0.69
C TYR A 82 7.97 0.13 -1.84
N THR A 83 8.08 -0.94 -2.61
CA THR A 83 8.83 -1.00 -3.86
C THR A 83 7.88 -0.87 -5.04
N LYS A 84 8.24 -0.04 -6.03
CA LYS A 84 7.44 0.11 -7.24
C LYS A 84 7.45 -1.19 -8.05
N SER A 85 6.27 -1.68 -8.42
CA SER A 85 6.18 -2.79 -9.36
C SER A 85 6.64 -2.32 -10.74
N GLN A 86 7.58 -3.03 -11.36
CA GLN A 86 7.80 -2.89 -12.79
C GLN A 86 6.69 -3.67 -13.50
N GLY A 87 5.91 -2.99 -14.35
CA GLY A 87 4.61 -3.47 -14.84
C GLY A 87 4.58 -4.96 -15.18
N GLY A 88 3.62 -5.68 -14.59
CA GLY A 88 3.42 -7.12 -14.82
C GLY A 88 4.23 -8.05 -13.91
N GLN A 89 5.18 -7.54 -13.14
CA GLN A 89 6.03 -8.37 -12.28
C GLN A 89 5.60 -8.26 -10.81
N LEU A 90 5.16 -9.40 -10.26
CA LEU A 90 4.90 -9.57 -8.83
C LEU A 90 6.20 -9.38 -8.04
N PRO A 91 6.14 -8.89 -6.78
CA PRO A 91 7.33 -8.71 -5.98
C PRO A 91 8.02 -10.06 -5.77
N SER A 92 9.33 -10.10 -6.00
CA SER A 92 10.15 -11.25 -5.64
C SER A 92 10.12 -11.40 -4.11
N GLY A 93 9.49 -12.45 -3.60
CA GLY A 93 9.29 -12.66 -2.16
C GLY A 93 7.84 -12.85 -1.72
N LEU A 94 6.87 -12.84 -2.65
CA LEU A 94 5.56 -13.42 -2.35
C LEU A 94 5.74 -14.89 -1.95
N PRO A 95 5.15 -15.36 -0.84
CA PRO A 95 5.00 -16.78 -0.62
C PRO A 95 4.09 -17.33 -1.73
N THR A 96 4.71 -17.91 -2.76
CA THR A 96 4.01 -18.74 -3.76
C THR A 96 3.63 -20.10 -3.19
N ALA A 97 4.10 -20.42 -1.98
CA ALA A 97 3.69 -21.59 -1.20
C ALA A 97 2.26 -21.39 -0.67
N GLY A 98 1.26 -21.77 -1.47
CA GLY A 98 -0.14 -21.81 -1.03
C GLY A 98 -1.19 -21.62 -2.13
N LEU A 99 -0.79 -21.22 -3.34
CA LEU A 99 -1.70 -21.16 -4.49
C LEU A 99 -1.71 -22.51 -5.22
N GLY A 100 -2.49 -23.47 -4.71
CA GLY A 100 -2.85 -24.74 -5.36
C GLY A 100 -2.51 -25.97 -4.52
N SER A 101 -3.37 -26.98 -4.40
CA SER A 101 -4.41 -27.43 -5.35
C SER A 101 -5.82 -27.47 -4.76
#